data_AF-A0A2D4GBB0-F1
#
_entry.id   AF-A0A2D4GBB0-F1
#
_cell.length_a   1.000
_cell.length_b   1.000
_cell.length_c   1.000
_cell.angle_alpha   90.00
_cell.angle_beta   90.00
_cell.angle_gamma   90.00
#
_symmetry.space_group_name_H-M   'P 1'
#
loop_
_entity.id
_entity.type
_entity.pdbx_description
1 polymer ?
#
loop_
_entity_poly.entity_id
_entity_poly.type
_entity_poly.pdbx_seq_one_letter_code
_entity_poly.pdbx_strand_id
1 'polypeptide(L)'
;ELIKEGQILKLAARNTSAQERYLFLFNNMLLYCVPKFSLVGSKFTVRTRVGIDGMKIVETHNEEYPHTFQVSGKERTLELQTSSEQDKEEWIKALQSTIDAFQQRNETFRNAIAKEYDDMPIEVSTAELGKRAPR
;
A
#
# COMPACT_ATOMS: atom_id res chain seq x y z
N GLU A 1 -7.07 1.67 -9.32
CA GLU A 1 -7.36 0.39 -10.01
C GLU A 1 -7.31 -0.74 -9.00
N LEU A 2 -8.23 -1.71 -9.12
CA LEU A 2 -8.23 -2.93 -8.31
C LEU A 2 -7.27 -3.95 -8.95
N ILE A 3 -6.36 -4.51 -8.17
CA ILE A 3 -5.32 -5.43 -8.63
C ILE A 3 -5.65 -6.87 -8.24
N LYS A 4 -6.03 -7.11 -7.00
CA LYS A 4 -6.43 -8.43 -6.49
C LYS A 4 -7.40 -8.26 -5.33
N GLU A 5 -8.34 -9.18 -5.20
CA GLU A 5 -9.23 -9.27 -4.06
C GLU A 5 -9.42 -10.73 -3.65
N GLY A 6 -9.83 -10.98 -2.41
CA GLY A 6 -10.08 -12.34 -1.96
C GLY A 6 -10.25 -12.48 -0.46
N GLN A 7 -10.73 -13.66 -0.07
CA GLN A 7 -10.80 -14.08 1.33
C GLN A 7 -9.39 -14.30 1.89
N ILE A 8 -9.25 -14.02 3.18
CA ILE A 8 -8.01 -14.23 3.94
C ILE A 8 -8.38 -14.55 5.39
N LEU A 9 -7.57 -15.33 6.09
CA LEU A 9 -7.64 -15.41 7.54
C LEU A 9 -6.71 -14.36 8.13
N LYS A 10 -7.23 -13.52 9.03
CA LYS A 10 -6.42 -12.59 9.81
C LYS A 10 -6.13 -13.21 11.16
N LEU A 11 -4.85 -13.37 11.47
CA LEU A 11 -4.41 -13.89 12.75
C LEU A 11 -4.30 -12.75 13.76
N ALA A 12 -4.66 -13.01 15.00
CA ALA A 12 -4.51 -12.06 16.08
C ALA A 12 -3.12 -12.17 16.71
N ALA A 13 -2.48 -11.03 16.94
CA ALA A 13 -1.10 -10.99 17.42
C ALA A 13 -0.92 -11.51 18.87
N ARG A 14 -2.02 -11.67 19.63
CA ARG A 14 -1.99 -11.96 21.08
C ARG A 14 -2.79 -13.19 21.49
N ASN A 15 -3.53 -13.79 20.56
CA ASN A 15 -4.27 -15.01 20.81
C ASN A 15 -4.32 -15.82 19.50
N THR A 16 -4.41 -17.13 19.62
CA THR A 16 -4.46 -18.09 18.51
C THR A 16 -5.80 -18.05 17.75
N SER A 17 -6.48 -16.89 17.73
CA SER A 17 -7.72 -16.73 16.97
C SER A 17 -7.41 -16.25 15.56
N ALA A 18 -7.86 -17.03 14.58
CA ALA A 18 -7.98 -16.63 13.19
C ALA A 18 -9.41 -16.14 12.90
N GLN A 19 -9.54 -15.11 12.08
CA GLN A 19 -10.85 -14.59 11.70
C GLN A 19 -10.94 -14.37 10.20
N GLU A 20 -12.04 -14.83 9.60
CA GLU A 20 -12.29 -14.69 8.17
C GLU A 20 -12.55 -13.24 7.79
N ARG A 21 -11.83 -12.80 6.75
CA ARG A 21 -11.73 -11.43 6.31
C ARG A 21 -11.62 -11.38 4.80
N TYR A 22 -11.65 -10.17 4.26
CA TYR A 22 -11.54 -9.94 2.85
C TYR A 22 -10.54 -8.82 2.58
N LEU A 23 -9.70 -8.99 1.57
CA LEU A 23 -8.74 -8.00 1.12
C LEU A 23 -9.16 -7.43 -0.22
N PHE A 24 -8.92 -6.13 -0.38
CA PHE A 24 -8.92 -5.48 -1.68
C PHE A 24 -7.59 -4.75 -1.86
N LEU A 25 -6.75 -5.23 -2.76
CA LEU A 25 -5.50 -4.59 -3.14
C LEU A 25 -5.76 -3.67 -4.33
N PHE A 26 -5.58 -2.37 -4.11
CA PHE A 26 -5.56 -1.35 -5.14
C PHE A 26 -4.13 -0.88 -5.39
N ASN A 27 -3.91 -0.25 -6.54
CA ASN A 27 -2.62 0.30 -6.96
C ASN A 27 -1.99 1.37 -6.02
N ASN A 28 -2.70 1.82 -4.99
CA ASN A 28 -2.22 2.79 -4.00
C ASN A 28 -2.55 2.43 -2.54
N MET A 29 -3.32 1.36 -2.29
CA MET A 29 -3.65 0.92 -0.93
C MET A 29 -4.12 -0.54 -0.88
N LEU A 30 -3.95 -1.18 0.27
CA LEU A 30 -4.61 -2.42 0.64
C LEU A 30 -5.72 -2.12 1.65
N LEU A 31 -6.95 -2.56 1.37
CA LEU A 31 -8.08 -2.49 2.29
C LEU A 31 -8.31 -3.85 2.93
N TYR A 32 -8.33 -3.85 4.27
CA TYR A 32 -8.68 -5.00 5.09
C TYR A 32 -10.10 -4.85 5.62
N CYS A 33 -10.96 -5.78 5.22
CA CYS A 33 -12.40 -5.68 5.35
C CYS A 33 -13.01 -6.85 6.11
N VAL A 34 -14.15 -6.59 6.75
CA VAL A 34 -15.05 -7.60 7.33
C VAL A 34 -16.25 -7.75 6.41
N PRO A 35 -16.52 -8.94 5.85
CA PRO A 35 -17.76 -9.21 5.14
C PRO A 35 -18.96 -8.99 6.05
N LYS A 36 -20.02 -8.38 5.50
CA LYS A 36 -21.29 -8.16 6.17
C LYS A 36 -22.38 -8.89 5.41
N PHE A 37 -23.20 -9.63 6.14
CA PHE A 37 -24.41 -10.19 5.57
C PHE A 37 -25.29 -9.07 5.00
N SER A 38 -25.78 -9.29 3.78
CA SER A 38 -26.66 -8.37 3.08
C SER A 38 -27.58 -9.20 2.19
N LEU A 39 -28.86 -8.85 2.18
CA LEU A 39 -29.84 -9.47 1.28
C LEU A 39 -29.64 -9.03 -0.18
N VAL A 40 -28.92 -7.93 -0.40
CA VAL A 40 -28.64 -7.37 -1.73
C VAL A 40 -27.14 -7.13 -1.85
N GLY A 41 -26.50 -7.94 -2.70
CA GLY A 41 -25.07 -7.84 -3.02
C GLY A 41 -24.13 -8.07 -1.85
N SER A 42 -22.83 -7.98 -2.12
CA SER A 42 -21.79 -8.08 -1.09
C SER A 42 -21.59 -6.74 -0.39
N LYS A 43 -21.58 -6.75 0.95
CA LYS A 43 -21.25 -5.58 1.76
C LYS A 43 -20.02 -5.85 2.61
N PHE A 44 -19.20 -4.83 2.77
CA PHE A 44 -17.95 -4.91 3.52
C PHE A 44 -17.79 -3.71 4.43
N THR A 45 -17.25 -3.92 5.62
CA THR A 45 -16.79 -2.84 6.50
C THR A 45 -15.27 -2.78 6.47
N VAL A 46 -14.71 -1.64 6.07
CA VAL A 46 -13.26 -1.40 6.13
C VAL A 46 -12.83 -1.30 7.60
N ARG A 47 -11.81 -2.08 7.98
CA ARG A 47 -11.23 -2.08 9.33
C ARG A 47 -9.86 -1.44 9.38
N THR A 48 -9.06 -1.65 8.33
CA THR A 48 -7.74 -1.06 8.19
C THR A 48 -7.51 -0.72 6.73
N ARG A 49 -6.94 0.46 6.47
CA ARG A 49 -6.37 0.83 5.18
C ARG A 49 -4.85 0.90 5.35
N VAL A 50 -4.12 0.20 4.51
CA VAL A 50 -2.65 0.21 4.49
C VAL A 50 -2.22 0.88 3.19
N GLY A 51 -1.52 2.01 3.28
CA GLY A 51 -0.94 2.66 2.10
C GLY A 51 0.20 1.83 1.51
N ILE A 52 0.35 1.86 0.19
CA ILE A 52 1.48 1.19 -0.50
C ILE A 52 2.81 1.87 -0.17
N ASP A 53 2.79 3.18 0.07
CA ASP A 53 3.97 3.94 0.51
C ASP A 53 4.50 3.44 1.86
N GLY A 54 5.73 2.91 1.83
CA GLY A 54 6.38 2.31 2.99
C GLY A 54 5.81 0.95 3.41
N MET A 55 4.97 0.32 2.58
CA MET A 55 4.48 -1.03 2.83
C MET A 55 5.64 -2.03 2.78
N LYS A 56 5.62 -3.01 3.70
CA LYS A 56 6.57 -4.13 3.71
C LYS A 56 5.82 -5.45 3.79
N ILE A 57 6.27 -6.43 3.01
CA ILE A 57 5.78 -7.81 3.05
C ILE A 57 6.89 -8.68 3.63
N VAL A 58 6.54 -9.53 4.59
CA VAL A 58 7.46 -10.49 5.19
C VAL A 58 6.75 -11.83 5.25
N GLU A 59 7.34 -12.86 4.66
CA GLU A 59 6.87 -14.23 4.86
C GLU A 59 7.08 -14.64 6.31
N THR A 60 6.08 -15.28 6.89
CA THR A 60 6.12 -15.75 8.27
C THR A 60 5.87 -17.24 8.32
N HIS A 61 6.39 -17.88 9.36
CA HIS A 61 6.10 -19.26 9.68
C HIS A 61 5.32 -19.30 10.99
N ASN A 62 4.20 -20.02 10.99
CA ASN A 62 3.38 -20.23 12.17
C ASN A 62 3.04 -21.73 12.25
N GLU A 63 3.27 -22.32 13.42
CA GLU A 63 3.12 -23.77 13.64
C GLU A 63 1.66 -24.23 13.52
N GLU A 64 0.71 -23.38 13.91
CA GLU A 64 -0.72 -23.68 13.88
C GLU A 64 -1.36 -23.29 12.53
N TYR A 65 -0.80 -22.29 11.86
CA TYR A 65 -1.35 -21.70 10.64
C TYR A 65 -0.32 -21.72 9.51
N PRO A 66 -0.43 -22.63 8.53
CA PRO A 66 0.47 -22.66 7.39
C PRO A 66 0.16 -21.52 6.43
N HIS A 67 1.09 -21.22 5.51
CA HIS A 67 0.91 -20.24 4.42
C HIS A 67 0.68 -18.80 4.93
N THR A 68 1.47 -18.39 5.91
CA THR A 68 1.36 -17.08 6.54
C THR A 68 2.31 -16.04 5.96
N PHE A 69 1.89 -14.79 6.00
CA PHE A 69 2.72 -13.63 5.73
C PHE A 69 2.22 -12.41 6.48
N GLN A 70 3.10 -11.43 6.68
CA GLN A 70 2.80 -10.14 7.26
C GLN A 70 2.78 -9.04 6.22
N VAL A 71 1.83 -8.12 6.35
CA VAL A 71 1.81 -6.85 5.65
C VAL A 71 1.88 -5.73 6.68
N SER A 72 2.98 -4.97 6.65
CA SER A 72 3.21 -3.82 7.53
C SER A 72 3.07 -2.52 6.76
N GLY A 73 2.26 -1.59 7.26
CA GLY A 73 2.30 -0.19 6.85
C GLY A 73 2.78 0.72 7.98
N LYS A 74 2.59 2.03 7.83
CA LYS A 74 3.06 3.03 8.81
C LYS A 74 2.44 2.88 10.20
N GLU A 75 1.16 2.51 10.27
CA GLU A 75 0.42 2.48 11.54
C GLU A 75 0.18 1.09 12.08
N ARG A 76 0.09 0.07 11.21
CA ARG A 76 -0.38 -1.26 11.57
C ARG A 76 0.29 -2.34 10.74
N THR A 77 0.48 -3.48 11.38
CA THR A 77 0.87 -4.74 10.75
C THR A 77 -0.29 -5.74 10.83
N LEU A 78 -0.52 -6.45 9.73
CA LEU A 78 -1.50 -7.52 9.61
C LEU A 78 -0.76 -8.84 9.44
N GLU A 79 -1.04 -9.81 10.31
CA GLU A 79 -0.66 -11.22 10.12
C GLU A 79 -1.80 -11.92 9.36
N LEU A 80 -1.48 -12.50 8.23
CA LEU A 80 -2.44 -13.04 7.27
C LEU A 80 -2.10 -14.47 6.89
N GLN A 81 -3.13 -15.26 6.65
CA GLN A 81 -3.04 -16.65 6.24
C GLN A 81 -3.92 -16.91 5.02
N THR A 82 -3.41 -17.69 4.07
CA THR A 82 -4.11 -18.10 2.84
C THR A 82 -4.46 -19.58 2.82
N SER A 83 -5.43 -19.97 2.01
CA SER A 83 -5.87 -21.37 1.87
C SER A 83 -4.78 -22.33 1.38
N SER A 84 -3.80 -21.85 0.62
CA SER A 84 -2.73 -22.67 0.04
C SER A 84 -1.41 -21.89 -0.09
N GLU A 85 -0.32 -22.61 -0.34
CA GLU A 85 0.98 -22.01 -0.65
C GLU A 85 0.92 -21.21 -1.95
N GLN A 86 0.21 -21.72 -2.97
CA GLN A 86 0.03 -21.00 -4.22
C GLN A 86 -0.71 -19.67 -3.99
N ASP A 87 -1.78 -19.66 -3.19
CA ASP A 87 -2.50 -18.43 -2.87
C ASP A 87 -1.59 -17.42 -2.16
N LYS A 88 -0.71 -17.90 -1.26
CA LYS A 88 0.30 -17.06 -0.57
C LYS A 88 1.25 -16.44 -1.59
N GLU A 89 1.85 -17.24 -2.46
CA GLU A 89 2.76 -16.76 -3.50
C GLU A 89 2.10 -15.71 -4.41
N GLU A 90 0.86 -15.95 -4.84
CA GLU A 90 0.10 -15.01 -5.65
C GLU A 90 -0.17 -13.68 -4.93
N TRP A 91 -0.54 -13.74 -3.66
CA TRP A 91 -0.76 -12.54 -2.84
C TRP A 91 0.52 -11.74 -2.66
N ILE A 92 1.62 -12.40 -2.28
CA ILE A 92 2.93 -11.75 -2.10
C ILE A 92 3.39 -11.12 -3.40
N LYS A 93 3.30 -11.85 -4.52
CA LYS A 93 3.68 -11.34 -5.84
C LYS A 93 2.85 -10.11 -6.23
N ALA A 94 1.53 -10.15 -6.07
CA ALA A 94 0.67 -9.02 -6.39
C ALA A 94 0.98 -7.78 -5.53
N LEU A 95 1.23 -7.97 -4.23
CA LEU A 95 1.61 -6.90 -3.31
C LEU A 95 2.97 -6.30 -3.69
N GLN A 96 3.98 -7.14 -3.93
CA GLN A 96 5.32 -6.69 -4.29
C GLN A 96 5.32 -5.95 -5.62
N SER A 97 4.68 -6.51 -6.66
CA SER A 97 4.55 -5.84 -7.96
C SER A 97 3.84 -4.50 -7.85
N THR A 98 2.86 -4.36 -6.94
CA THR A 98 2.17 -3.09 -6.70
C THR A 98 3.09 -2.07 -6.03
N ILE A 99 3.93 -2.48 -5.08
CA ILE A 99 4.94 -1.62 -4.45
C ILE A 99 5.97 -1.17 -5.48
N ASP A 100 6.49 -2.09 -6.28
CA ASP A 100 7.52 -1.79 -7.29
C ASP A 100 6.99 -0.80 -8.33
N ALA A 101 5.75 -1.01 -8.81
CA ALA A 101 5.09 -0.10 -9.75
C ALA A 101 4.77 1.28 -9.11
N PHE A 102 4.56 1.35 -7.80
CA PHE A 102 4.43 2.62 -7.09
C PHE A 102 5.77 3.36 -7.00
N GLN A 103 6.86 2.65 -6.67
CA GLN A 103 8.20 3.22 -6.60
C GLN A 103 8.68 3.73 -7.96
N GLN A 104 8.52 2.94 -9.03
CA GLN A 104 8.90 3.32 -10.37
C GLN A 104 8.17 4.59 -10.85
N ARG A 105 6.86 4.70 -10.57
CA ARG A 105 6.10 5.92 -10.90
C ARG A 105 6.59 7.13 -10.12
N ASN A 106 6.89 6.97 -8.83
CA ASN A 106 7.40 8.06 -8.00
C ASN A 106 8.81 8.50 -8.41
N GLU A 107 9.67 7.57 -8.79
CA GLU A 107 10.99 7.88 -9.36
C GLU A 107 10.87 8.64 -10.68
N THR A 108 10.02 8.17 -11.59
CA THR A 108 9.76 8.85 -12.86
C THR A 108 9.26 10.27 -12.64
N PHE A 109 8.34 10.46 -11.69
CA PHE A 109 7.83 11.78 -11.33
C PHE A 109 8.93 12.69 -10.77
N ARG A 110 9.74 12.19 -9.82
CA ARG A 110 10.87 12.95 -9.26
C ARG A 110 11.89 13.35 -10.33
N ASN A 111 12.20 12.46 -11.26
CA ASN A 111 13.13 12.73 -12.36
C ASN A 111 12.59 13.75 -13.36
N ALA A 112 11.29 13.73 -13.64
CA ALA A 112 10.66 14.74 -14.50
C ALA A 112 10.75 16.14 -13.87
N ILE A 113 10.42 16.25 -12.58
CA ILE A 113 10.54 17.51 -11.83
C ILE A 113 11.98 18.00 -11.79
N ALA A 114 12.95 17.13 -11.48
CA ALA A 114 14.37 17.53 -11.45
C ALA A 114 14.86 18.07 -12.81
N LYS A 115 14.44 17.47 -13.92
CA LYS A 115 14.78 17.96 -15.27
C LYS A 115 14.17 19.33 -15.59
N GLU A 116 12.93 19.59 -15.15
CA GLU A 116 12.31 20.92 -15.31
C GLU A 116 13.06 22.03 -14.55
N TYR A 117 13.67 21.70 -13.39
CA TYR A 117 14.51 22.64 -12.65
C TYR A 117 15.89 22.86 -13.30
N ASP A 118 16.48 21.84 -13.93
CA ASP A 118 17.76 21.98 -14.65
C ASP A 118 17.61 22.71 -15.99
N ASP A 119 16.46 22.61 -16.68
CA ASP A 119 16.17 23.31 -17.94
C ASP A 119 15.64 24.75 -17.75
N MET A 120 15.48 25.24 -16.52
CA MET A 120 15.20 26.64 -16.25
C MET A 120 16.49 27.46 -16.34
N PRO A 121 16.65 28.37 -17.34
CA PRO A 121 17.79 29.27 -17.35
C PRO A 121 17.70 30.16 -16.10
N ILE A 122 18.73 30.10 -15.26
CA ILE A 122 18.96 31.06 -14.17
C ILE A 122 19.33 32.41 -14.82
N GLU A 123 18.35 33.09 -15.42
CA GLU A 123 18.44 34.54 -15.67
C GLU A 123 17.66 35.27 -14.58
N VAL A 124 18.14 35.18 -13.35
CA VAL A 124 17.81 36.21 -12.37
C VAL A 124 18.71 37.39 -12.68
N SER A 125 18.24 38.29 -13.54
CA SER A 125 18.78 39.64 -13.67
C SER A 125 18.74 40.30 -12.30
N THR A 126 19.87 40.34 -11.61
CA THR A 126 20.07 41.02 -10.32
C THR A 126 20.08 42.55 -10.43
N ALA A 127 19.53 43.12 -11.52
CA ALA A 127 19.77 44.53 -11.87
C ALA A 127 18.74 45.54 -11.32
N GLU A 128 17.63 45.14 -10.69
CA GLU A 128 16.56 46.09 -10.32
C GLU A 128 15.98 45.87 -8.90
N LEU A 129 16.80 45.42 -7.94
CA LEU A 129 16.42 45.46 -6.51
C LEU A 129 16.99 46.75 -5.88
N GLY A 130 16.14 47.78 -5.72
CA GLY A 130 16.48 48.92 -4.85
C GLY A 130 15.92 50.32 -5.16
N LYS A 131 15.01 50.51 -6.12
CA LYS A 131 14.64 51.89 -6.55
C LYS A 131 13.32 52.48 -6.05
N ARG A 132 12.53 51.83 -5.20
CA ARG A 132 11.36 52.49 -4.59
C ARG A 132 11.16 52.12 -3.12
N ALA A 133 11.29 53.12 -2.25
CA ALA A 133 10.82 53.07 -0.88
C ALA A 133 9.28 53.20 -0.86
N PRO A 134 8.57 52.48 0.03
CA PRO A 134 7.12 52.58 0.14
C PRO A 134 6.74 53.94 0.75
N ARG A 135 5.66 54.55 0.21
CA ARG A 135 4.97 55.69 0.80
C ARG A 135 3.81 55.23 1.67
#